data_AF-A0A956EKQ3-F1
#
_entry.id   AF-A0A956EKQ3-F1
#
_cell.length_a   1.000
_cell.length_b   1.000
_cell.length_c   1.000
_cell.angle_alpha   90.00
_cell.angle_beta   90.00
_cell.angle_gamma   90.00
#
_symmetry.space_group_name_H-M   'P 1'
#
loop_
_entity.id
_entity.type
_entity.pdbx_description
1 polymer ?
#
loop_
_entity_poly.entity_id
_entity_poly.type
_entity_poly.pdbx_seq_one_letter_code
_entity_poly.pdbx_strand_id
1 'polypeptide(L)'
;WRRVVELADARGPALPASARLLAGAAARFAGTHSPTDTGLWILWLLSPGHKDSRPLLERAIATPRVLHRRPDLEEAPARGGGVDELGPLPSEPLPRALALHAHWIARDPLHLRLVPSRLGDLCRAWDEVHRSGAARRQAEARAARLGILGQAEAIVERFHDEVAADLADLSLRSGVAIAGLVDPPGELSQRAIFRVRSQLLEGVEELAETMESRTVDKRALPAVEEWRAWSELRRRYERAGALGGLDLRRLMFPQVHRSACNFAVWLWNERKETGIAKPIFRWLLTEAEAVGDEAAIDLQRRNLGVKGG
;
A
#
# COMPACT_ATOMS: atom_id res chain seq x y z
N TRP A 1 14.97 -27.03 5.35
CA TRP A 1 14.32 -26.08 6.29
C TRP A 1 12.91 -25.68 5.87
N ARG A 2 12.66 -25.23 4.62
CA ARG A 2 11.29 -24.90 4.15
C ARG A 2 10.25 -26.00 4.40
N ARG A 3 10.58 -27.25 4.10
CA ARG A 3 9.70 -28.40 4.38
C ARG A 3 9.36 -28.59 5.87
N VAL A 4 10.27 -28.20 6.77
CA VAL A 4 10.05 -28.27 8.23
C VAL A 4 9.08 -27.17 8.67
N VAL A 5 9.15 -25.99 8.05
CA VAL A 5 8.20 -24.88 8.27
C VAL A 5 6.80 -25.28 7.79
N GLU A 6 6.68 -25.81 6.57
CA GLU A 6 5.40 -26.30 6.02
C GLU A 6 4.73 -27.36 6.92
N LEU A 7 5.51 -28.33 7.40
CA LEU A 7 5.00 -29.38 8.29
C LEU A 7 4.61 -28.85 9.67
N ALA A 8 5.25 -27.78 10.14
CA ALA A 8 4.91 -27.14 11.39
C ALA A 8 3.62 -26.30 11.28
N ASP A 9 3.49 -25.52 10.20
CA ASP A 9 2.32 -24.70 9.93
C ASP A 9 1.06 -25.55 9.74
N ALA A 10 1.18 -26.69 9.04
CA ALA A 10 0.08 -27.64 8.85
C ALA A 10 -0.42 -28.30 10.14
N ARG A 11 0.41 -28.36 11.20
CA ARG A 11 0.05 -28.95 12.49
C ARG A 11 -0.43 -27.93 13.54
N GLY A 12 -0.22 -26.64 13.30
CA GLY A 12 -0.69 -25.57 14.18
C GLY A 12 -0.02 -25.55 15.57
N PRO A 13 -0.65 -24.91 16.58
CA PRO A 13 -0.04 -24.65 17.89
C PRO A 13 0.14 -25.89 18.79
N ALA A 14 -0.36 -27.06 18.37
CA ALA A 14 -0.34 -28.31 19.15
C ALA A 14 1.03 -29.03 19.16
N LEU A 15 2.09 -28.40 18.65
CA LEU A 15 3.42 -29.00 18.57
C LEU A 15 4.15 -29.01 19.93
N PRO A 16 4.88 -30.09 20.26
CA PRO A 16 5.74 -30.13 21.43
C PRO A 16 6.85 -29.06 21.33
N ALA A 17 7.38 -28.63 22.48
CA ALA A 17 8.36 -27.52 22.55
C ALA A 17 9.59 -27.74 21.65
N SER A 18 10.10 -28.97 21.56
CA SER A 18 11.22 -29.34 20.67
C SER A 18 10.89 -29.17 19.19
N ALA A 19 9.67 -29.54 18.77
CA ALA A 19 9.21 -29.34 17.40
C ALA A 19 8.98 -27.85 17.09
N ARG A 20 8.51 -27.06 18.07
CA ARG A 20 8.37 -25.60 17.94
C ARG A 20 9.72 -24.89 17.87
N LEU A 21 10.71 -25.33 18.65
CA LEU A 21 12.09 -24.85 18.54
C LEU A 21 12.66 -25.12 17.14
N LEU A 22 12.50 -26.36 16.65
CA LEU A 22 12.92 -26.75 15.30
C LEU A 22 12.21 -25.92 14.22
N ALA A 23 10.91 -25.69 14.35
CA ALA A 23 10.15 -24.85 13.43
C ALA A 23 10.63 -23.39 13.46
N GLY A 24 10.89 -22.83 14.64
CA GLY A 24 11.42 -21.48 14.80
C GLY A 24 12.82 -21.30 14.21
N ALA A 25 13.72 -22.28 14.45
CA ALA A 25 15.05 -22.30 13.84
C ALA A 25 14.98 -22.48 12.31
N ALA A 26 14.11 -23.39 11.83
CA ALA A 26 13.87 -23.62 10.41
C ALA A 26 13.32 -22.38 9.71
N ALA A 27 12.39 -21.66 10.34
CA ALA A 27 11.86 -20.41 9.83
C ALA A 27 12.96 -19.35 9.70
N ARG A 28 13.86 -19.29 10.68
CA ARG A 28 14.99 -18.37 10.66
C ARG A 28 16.00 -18.70 9.55
N PHE A 29 16.34 -19.97 9.37
CA PHE A 29 17.19 -20.41 8.25
C PHE A 29 16.52 -20.28 6.88
N ALA A 30 15.19 -20.35 6.82
CA ALA A 30 14.41 -20.19 5.60
C ALA A 30 14.07 -18.73 5.26
N GLY A 31 14.45 -17.77 6.12
CA GLY A 31 14.13 -16.35 5.93
C GLY A 31 12.64 -16.02 6.06
N THR A 32 11.86 -16.85 6.75
CA THR A 32 10.42 -16.63 6.98
C THR A 32 10.16 -16.00 8.35
N HIS A 33 8.91 -15.68 8.65
CA HIS A 33 8.53 -15.13 9.96
C HIS A 33 8.97 -16.08 11.07
N SER A 34 9.89 -15.64 11.92
CA SER A 34 10.44 -16.43 13.00
C SER A 34 10.19 -15.76 14.36
N PRO A 35 10.09 -16.57 15.44
CA PRO A 35 10.02 -16.06 16.80
C PRO A 35 11.18 -15.11 17.12
N THR A 36 10.97 -14.24 18.11
CA THR A 36 12.05 -13.39 18.63
C THR A 36 13.19 -14.24 19.20
N ASP A 37 14.38 -13.66 19.33
CA ASP A 37 15.54 -14.33 19.94
C ASP A 37 15.19 -14.84 21.34
N THR A 38 14.50 -14.01 22.14
CA THR A 38 13.93 -14.38 23.44
C THR A 38 12.94 -15.55 23.32
N GLY A 39 12.09 -15.55 22.29
CA GLY A 39 11.15 -16.63 22.02
C GLY A 39 11.85 -17.96 21.71
N LEU A 40 12.94 -17.94 20.93
CA LEU A 40 13.75 -19.14 20.66
C LEU A 40 14.45 -19.65 21.92
N TRP A 41 14.97 -18.77 22.77
CA TRP A 41 15.52 -19.15 24.07
C TRP A 41 14.50 -19.82 24.98
N ILE A 42 13.27 -19.29 25.06
CA ILE A 42 12.18 -19.88 25.85
C ILE A 42 11.82 -21.27 25.30
N LEU A 43 11.68 -21.41 23.98
CA LEU A 43 11.38 -22.70 23.35
C LEU A 43 12.50 -23.73 23.56
N TRP A 44 13.76 -23.29 23.54
CA TRP A 44 14.91 -24.14 23.85
C TRP A 44 14.87 -24.63 25.30
N LEU A 45 14.65 -23.73 26.25
CA LEU A 45 14.57 -24.09 27.67
C LEU A 45 13.45 -25.11 27.95
N LEU A 46 12.31 -24.97 27.25
CA LEU A 46 11.15 -25.86 27.37
C LEU A 46 11.30 -27.19 26.61
N SER A 47 12.36 -27.35 25.81
CA SER A 47 12.57 -28.55 25.02
C SER A 47 13.25 -29.65 25.84
N PRO A 48 12.73 -30.90 25.84
CA PRO A 48 13.42 -32.02 26.46
C PRO A 48 14.75 -32.28 25.72
N GLY A 49 15.84 -32.50 26.47
CA GLY A 49 17.17 -32.70 25.89
C GLY A 49 17.81 -31.43 25.31
N HIS A 50 17.43 -30.23 25.79
CA HIS A 50 17.85 -28.95 25.21
C HIS A 50 19.37 -28.79 25.03
N LYS A 51 20.20 -29.42 25.87
CA LYS A 51 21.66 -29.41 25.74
C LYS A 51 22.12 -29.86 24.35
N ASP A 52 21.48 -30.87 23.76
CA ASP A 52 21.85 -31.43 22.45
C ASP A 52 21.44 -30.51 21.29
N SER A 53 20.41 -29.67 21.52
CA SER A 53 19.90 -28.70 20.55
C SER A 53 20.52 -27.30 20.66
N ARG A 54 21.46 -27.10 21.60
CA ARG A 54 22.13 -25.80 21.80
C ARG A 54 22.88 -25.30 20.56
N PRO A 55 23.63 -26.14 19.81
CA PRO A 55 24.30 -25.66 18.59
C PRO A 55 23.31 -25.18 17.52
N LEU A 56 22.11 -25.75 17.48
CA LEU A 56 21.05 -25.33 16.56
C LEU A 56 20.49 -23.96 16.96
N LEU A 57 20.27 -23.72 18.25
CA LEU A 57 19.84 -22.42 18.77
C LEU A 57 20.87 -21.32 18.46
N GLU A 58 22.15 -21.58 18.74
CA GLU A 58 23.23 -20.60 18.52
C GLU A 58 23.31 -20.21 17.03
N ARG A 59 23.23 -21.21 16.13
CA ARG A 59 23.16 -20.96 14.67
C ARG A 59 21.92 -20.18 14.27
N ALA A 60 20.76 -20.48 14.86
CA ALA A 60 19.51 -19.78 14.55
C ALA A 60 19.56 -18.31 14.99
N ILE A 61 20.06 -18.02 16.20
CA ILE A 61 20.19 -16.65 16.72
C ILE A 61 21.18 -15.84 15.90
N ALA A 62 22.33 -16.44 15.54
CA ALA A 62 23.34 -15.81 14.69
C ALA A 62 22.85 -15.49 13.27
N THR A 63 21.76 -16.12 12.83
CA THR A 63 21.11 -15.79 11.55
C THR A 63 20.20 -14.57 11.75
N PRO A 64 20.35 -13.47 10.97
CA PRO A 64 19.56 -12.25 11.14
C PRO A 64 18.05 -12.50 11.06
N ARG A 65 17.29 -11.88 11.95
CA ARG A 65 15.82 -11.99 11.97
C ARG A 65 15.20 -11.16 10.84
N VAL A 66 14.39 -11.81 10.01
CA VAL A 66 13.52 -11.12 9.05
C VAL A 66 12.27 -10.63 9.79
N LEU A 67 12.30 -9.36 10.24
CA LEU A 67 11.20 -8.71 10.99
C LEU A 67 9.99 -8.43 10.11
N HIS A 68 10.25 -8.13 8.85
CA HIS A 68 9.26 -7.97 7.81
C HIS A 68 9.76 -8.73 6.61
N ARG A 69 9.14 -9.87 6.29
CA ARG A 69 9.12 -10.29 4.90
C ARG A 69 8.31 -9.20 4.21
N ARG A 70 8.99 -8.22 3.61
CA ARG A 70 8.45 -7.59 2.39
C ARG A 70 7.95 -8.78 1.59
N PRO A 71 6.68 -8.84 1.16
CA PRO A 71 6.20 -9.99 0.40
C PRO A 71 7.03 -10.03 -0.88
N ASP A 72 8.17 -10.69 -0.81
CA ASP A 72 8.79 -11.36 -1.92
C ASP A 72 7.73 -12.37 -2.25
N LEU A 73 6.86 -11.96 -3.19
CA LEU A 73 6.66 -12.70 -4.42
C LEU A 73 7.30 -14.05 -4.22
N GLU A 74 6.50 -15.06 -3.91
CA GLU A 74 6.84 -16.37 -4.42
C GLU A 74 7.43 -16.11 -5.80
N GLU A 75 8.71 -16.47 -5.96
CA GLU A 75 9.21 -16.97 -7.22
C GLU A 75 8.30 -18.15 -7.55
N ALA A 76 7.06 -17.82 -7.95
CA ALA A 76 6.31 -18.56 -8.91
C ALA A 76 7.35 -18.93 -9.95
N PRO A 77 7.43 -20.23 -10.32
CA PRO A 77 8.39 -20.66 -11.32
C PRO A 77 8.40 -19.61 -12.40
N ALA A 78 9.59 -19.13 -12.76
CA ALA A 78 9.77 -18.15 -13.82
C ALA A 78 9.14 -18.69 -15.11
N ARG A 79 7.81 -18.61 -15.19
CA ARG A 79 7.06 -18.50 -16.41
C ARG A 79 7.52 -17.16 -16.90
N GLY A 80 8.54 -17.20 -17.75
CA GLY A 80 9.06 -16.06 -18.46
C GLY A 80 7.94 -15.39 -19.24
N GLY A 81 7.14 -14.56 -18.57
CA GLY A 81 6.51 -13.39 -19.19
C GLY A 81 7.55 -12.28 -19.30
N GLY A 82 8.74 -12.64 -19.79
CA GLY A 82 9.82 -11.71 -20.05
C GLY A 82 9.45 -10.92 -21.29
N VAL A 83 9.15 -9.65 -21.10
CA VAL A 83 9.30 -8.55 -22.08
C VAL A 83 8.50 -8.61 -23.40
N ASP A 84 7.96 -9.75 -23.84
CA ASP A 84 7.57 -10.01 -25.24
C ASP A 84 6.12 -10.49 -25.45
N GLU A 85 5.20 -10.21 -24.51
CA GLU A 85 3.80 -10.67 -24.66
C GLU A 85 2.95 -9.82 -25.63
N LEU A 86 3.42 -8.62 -25.99
CA LEU A 86 2.65 -7.69 -26.83
C LEU A 86 2.96 -7.80 -28.33
N GLY A 87 3.97 -8.59 -28.70
CA GLY A 87 4.51 -8.59 -30.06
C GLY A 87 5.06 -7.21 -30.47
N PRO A 88 5.33 -7.00 -31.76
CA PRO A 88 5.79 -5.72 -32.27
C PRO A 88 4.70 -4.66 -32.09
N LEU A 89 4.98 -3.66 -31.25
CA LEU A 89 4.10 -2.51 -31.08
C LEU A 89 4.12 -1.63 -32.32
N PRO A 90 3.01 -0.95 -32.66
CA PRO A 90 2.98 0.06 -33.71
C PRO A 90 4.04 1.14 -33.49
N SER A 91 4.60 1.68 -34.58
CA SER A 91 5.53 2.81 -34.54
C SER A 91 4.82 4.14 -34.29
N GLU A 92 3.56 4.27 -34.72
CA GLU A 92 2.76 5.48 -34.55
C GLU A 92 2.33 5.69 -33.10
N PRO A 93 2.38 6.94 -32.56
CA PRO A 93 2.10 7.22 -31.16
C PRO A 93 0.73 6.74 -30.67
N LEU A 94 -0.34 7.06 -31.41
CA LEU A 94 -1.71 6.77 -30.98
C LEU A 94 -2.03 5.27 -31.00
N PRO A 95 -1.79 4.51 -32.09
CA PRO A 95 -1.96 3.06 -32.10
C PRO A 95 -1.11 2.35 -31.04
N ARG A 96 0.13 2.82 -30.79
CA ARG A 96 1.00 2.27 -29.75
C ARG A 96 0.43 2.46 -28.35
N ALA A 97 -0.02 3.67 -28.01
CA ALA A 97 -0.61 3.97 -26.72
C ALA A 97 -1.90 3.17 -26.51
N LEU A 98 -2.76 3.08 -27.52
CA LEU A 98 -3.98 2.26 -27.47
C LEU A 98 -3.70 0.78 -27.28
N ALA A 99 -2.70 0.21 -27.96
CA ALA A 99 -2.31 -1.18 -27.80
C ALA A 99 -1.82 -1.48 -26.37
N LEU A 100 -0.96 -0.62 -25.82
CA LEU A 100 -0.51 -0.71 -24.42
C LEU A 100 -1.69 -0.56 -23.45
N HIS A 101 -2.56 0.42 -23.68
CA HIS A 101 -3.70 0.70 -22.83
C HIS A 101 -4.67 -0.49 -22.79
N ALA A 102 -5.07 -1.01 -23.96
CA ALA A 102 -5.95 -2.16 -24.06
C ALA A 102 -5.36 -3.41 -23.37
N HIS A 103 -4.06 -3.63 -23.49
CA HIS A 103 -3.38 -4.73 -22.83
C HIS A 103 -3.47 -4.67 -21.30
N TRP A 104 -3.36 -3.47 -20.72
CA TRP A 104 -3.39 -3.30 -19.27
C TRP A 104 -4.81 -3.19 -18.70
N ILE A 105 -5.77 -2.66 -19.45
CA ILE A 105 -7.18 -2.63 -19.02
C ILE A 105 -7.86 -3.99 -19.12
N ALA A 106 -7.61 -4.75 -20.18
CA ALA A 106 -8.34 -6.00 -20.43
C ALA A 106 -7.93 -7.15 -19.49
N ARG A 107 -6.88 -6.97 -18.69
CA ARG A 107 -6.37 -8.00 -17.78
C ARG A 107 -7.07 -7.90 -16.42
N ASP A 108 -7.42 -9.07 -15.86
CA ASP A 108 -7.99 -9.18 -14.52
C ASP A 108 -7.00 -8.61 -13.47
N PRO A 109 -7.47 -7.74 -12.55
CA PRO A 109 -6.68 -7.23 -11.42
C PRO A 109 -5.93 -8.31 -10.62
N LEU A 110 -6.49 -9.52 -10.49
CA LEU A 110 -5.86 -10.64 -9.76
C LEU A 110 -4.65 -11.23 -10.50
N HIS A 111 -4.54 -10.99 -11.80
CA HIS A 111 -3.45 -11.46 -12.66
C HIS A 111 -2.54 -10.33 -13.16
N LEU A 112 -2.90 -9.07 -12.89
CA LEU A 112 -2.10 -7.89 -13.18
C LEU A 112 -0.86 -7.84 -12.27
N ARG A 113 0.24 -8.46 -12.72
CA ARG A 113 1.59 -8.09 -12.26
C ARG A 113 2.04 -6.81 -12.96
N LEU A 114 1.26 -5.73 -12.82
CA LEU A 114 1.68 -4.42 -13.33
C LEU A 114 2.84 -3.92 -12.47
N VAL A 115 4.02 -3.86 -13.08
CA VAL A 115 5.23 -3.33 -12.43
C VAL A 115 5.41 -1.85 -12.78
N PRO A 116 6.12 -1.06 -11.94
CA PRO A 116 6.33 0.37 -12.14
C PRO A 116 6.81 0.76 -13.54
N SER A 117 7.73 -0.01 -14.12
CA SER A 117 8.26 0.27 -15.47
C SER A 117 7.18 0.23 -16.56
N ARG A 118 6.20 -0.68 -16.44
CA ARG A 118 5.13 -0.85 -17.42
C ARG A 118 4.08 0.25 -17.35
N LEU A 119 3.71 0.67 -16.14
CA LEU A 119 2.86 1.83 -15.97
C LEU A 119 3.59 3.09 -16.47
N GLY A 120 4.89 3.22 -16.20
CA GLY A 120 5.72 4.30 -16.75
C GLY A 120 5.77 4.31 -18.29
N ASP A 121 5.88 3.15 -18.94
CA ASP A 121 5.84 3.03 -20.40
C ASP A 121 4.49 3.48 -20.98
N LEU A 122 3.40 3.08 -20.32
CA LEU A 122 2.04 3.49 -20.70
C LEU A 122 1.85 5.01 -20.55
N CYS A 123 2.29 5.59 -19.43
CA CYS A 123 2.25 7.02 -19.20
C CYS A 123 3.05 7.79 -20.27
N ARG A 124 4.29 7.36 -20.57
CA ARG A 124 5.12 7.96 -21.63
C ARG A 124 4.46 7.88 -23.00
N ALA A 125 3.83 6.76 -23.33
CA ALA A 125 3.15 6.59 -24.61
C ALA A 125 1.97 7.56 -24.76
N TRP A 126 1.17 7.75 -23.70
CA TRP A 126 0.08 8.73 -23.72
C TRP A 126 0.57 10.18 -23.74
N ASP A 127 1.59 10.52 -22.96
CA ASP A 127 2.18 11.86 -23.01
C ASP A 127 2.75 12.19 -24.41
N GLU A 128 3.28 11.19 -25.13
CA GLU A 128 3.71 11.35 -26.52
C GLU A 128 2.53 11.55 -27.49
N VAL A 129 1.40 10.86 -27.28
CA VAL A 129 0.17 11.09 -28.07
C VAL A 129 -0.32 12.52 -27.91
N HIS A 130 -0.31 13.02 -26.69
CA HIS A 130 -0.70 14.39 -26.39
C HIS A 130 0.26 15.39 -27.05
N ARG A 131 1.58 15.25 -26.81
CA ARG A 131 2.62 16.14 -27.34
C ARG A 131 2.64 16.19 -28.87
N SER A 132 2.48 15.04 -29.52
CA SER A 132 2.51 14.93 -30.98
C SER A 132 1.22 15.41 -31.65
N GLY A 133 0.14 15.69 -30.90
CA GLY A 133 -1.17 16.03 -31.44
C GLY A 133 -1.84 14.90 -32.24
N ALA A 134 -1.39 13.64 -32.05
CA ALA A 134 -1.88 12.50 -32.82
C ALA A 134 -3.38 12.24 -32.60
N ALA A 135 -3.85 12.35 -31.34
CA ALA A 135 -5.27 12.23 -31.01
C ALA A 135 -6.12 13.29 -31.71
N ARG A 136 -5.63 14.55 -31.75
CA ARG A 136 -6.32 15.66 -32.41
C ARG A 136 -6.46 15.45 -33.91
N ARG A 137 -5.38 15.10 -34.61
CA ARG A 137 -5.44 14.80 -36.05
C ARG A 137 -6.43 13.68 -36.35
N GLN A 138 -6.43 12.62 -35.55
CA GLN A 138 -7.37 11.50 -35.71
C GLN A 138 -8.82 11.94 -35.47
N ALA A 139 -9.07 12.75 -34.44
CA ALA A 139 -10.39 13.28 -34.14
C ALA A 139 -10.89 14.21 -35.26
N GLU A 140 -10.06 15.12 -35.77
CA GLU A 140 -10.38 16.00 -36.90
C GLU A 140 -10.70 15.20 -38.17
N ALA A 141 -9.88 14.20 -38.51
CA ALA A 141 -10.12 13.34 -39.67
C ALA A 141 -11.45 12.57 -39.55
N ARG A 142 -11.78 12.07 -38.36
CA ARG A 142 -13.03 11.34 -38.12
C ARG A 142 -14.25 12.27 -38.10
N ALA A 143 -14.11 13.44 -37.48
CA ALA A 143 -15.13 14.49 -37.46
C ALA A 143 -15.50 14.94 -38.88
N ALA A 144 -14.50 15.16 -39.76
CA ALA A 144 -14.72 15.49 -41.16
C ALA A 144 -15.48 14.39 -41.91
N ARG A 145 -15.11 13.11 -41.71
CA ARG A 145 -15.80 11.96 -42.33
C ARG A 145 -17.25 11.79 -41.87
N LEU A 146 -17.57 12.24 -40.66
CA LEU A 146 -18.92 12.18 -40.07
C LEU A 146 -19.73 13.45 -40.32
N GLY A 147 -19.15 14.48 -40.94
CA GLY A 147 -19.81 15.79 -41.17
C GLY A 147 -19.99 16.62 -39.90
N ILE A 148 -19.26 16.33 -38.82
CA ILE A 148 -19.38 17.01 -37.52
C ILE A 148 -18.22 17.98 -37.36
N LEU A 149 -18.33 19.19 -37.93
CA LEU A 149 -17.26 20.20 -37.86
C LEU A 149 -17.23 20.91 -36.51
N GLY A 150 -16.04 21.31 -36.07
CA GLY A 150 -15.85 22.17 -34.89
C GLY A 150 -15.90 21.47 -33.51
N GLN A 151 -16.14 20.16 -33.46
CA GLN A 151 -16.21 19.42 -32.18
C GLN A 151 -14.94 18.64 -31.80
N ALA A 152 -13.91 18.63 -32.66
CA ALA A 152 -12.71 17.82 -32.47
C ALA A 152 -12.00 18.12 -31.15
N GLU A 153 -11.87 19.40 -30.77
CA GLU A 153 -11.19 19.81 -29.53
C GLU A 153 -11.91 19.27 -28.28
N ALA A 154 -13.23 19.43 -28.22
CA ALA A 154 -14.03 18.93 -27.10
C ALA A 154 -14.02 17.39 -27.01
N ILE A 155 -13.91 16.69 -28.14
CA ILE A 155 -13.76 15.23 -28.18
C ILE A 155 -12.39 14.82 -27.62
N VAL A 156 -11.33 15.51 -28.05
CA VAL A 156 -9.95 15.24 -27.61
C VAL A 156 -9.81 15.50 -26.12
N GLU A 157 -10.41 16.58 -25.60
CA GLU A 157 -10.33 16.89 -24.18
C GLU A 157 -11.05 15.82 -23.32
N ARG A 158 -12.25 15.40 -23.72
CA ARG A 158 -12.93 14.27 -23.04
C ARG A 158 -12.12 12.99 -23.10
N PHE A 159 -11.51 12.70 -24.24
CA PHE A 159 -10.66 11.53 -24.41
C PHE A 159 -9.41 11.59 -23.51
N HIS A 160 -8.76 12.75 -23.39
CA HIS A 160 -7.66 12.97 -22.45
C HIS A 160 -8.08 12.76 -21.00
N ASP A 161 -9.27 13.23 -20.64
CA ASP A 161 -9.84 13.01 -19.31
C ASP A 161 -10.17 11.55 -19.02
N GLU A 162 -10.69 10.80 -19.98
CA GLU A 162 -10.94 9.36 -19.85
C GLU A 162 -9.61 8.61 -19.67
N VAL A 163 -8.61 8.89 -20.51
CA VAL A 163 -7.27 8.29 -20.39
C VAL A 163 -6.64 8.60 -19.03
N ALA A 164 -6.73 9.84 -18.54
CA ALA A 164 -6.22 10.19 -17.23
C ALA A 164 -6.97 9.46 -16.09
N ALA A 165 -8.28 9.21 -16.25
CA ALA A 165 -9.06 8.40 -15.32
C ALA A 165 -8.55 6.96 -15.26
N ASP A 166 -8.36 6.35 -16.42
CA ASP A 166 -7.93 4.96 -16.55
C ASP A 166 -6.52 4.75 -16.00
N LEU A 167 -5.60 5.68 -16.26
CA LEU A 167 -4.25 5.66 -15.68
C LEU A 167 -4.29 5.76 -14.15
N ALA A 168 -5.17 6.62 -13.61
CA ALA A 168 -5.35 6.76 -12.17
C ALA A 168 -5.92 5.47 -11.55
N ASP A 169 -6.95 4.88 -12.17
CA ASP A 169 -7.56 3.63 -11.71
C ASP A 169 -6.58 2.45 -11.80
N LEU A 170 -5.79 2.35 -12.88
CA LEU A 170 -4.72 1.36 -12.98
C LEU A 170 -3.70 1.50 -11.84
N SER A 171 -3.22 2.72 -11.57
CA SER A 171 -2.31 3.03 -10.46
C SER A 171 -2.89 2.59 -9.11
N LEU A 172 -4.16 2.92 -8.85
CA LEU A 172 -4.84 2.58 -7.61
C LEU A 172 -5.03 1.08 -7.45
N ARG A 173 -5.50 0.38 -8.48
CA ARG A 173 -5.75 -1.07 -8.45
C ARG A 173 -4.46 -1.87 -8.34
N SER A 174 -3.40 -1.46 -9.03
CA SER A 174 -2.11 -2.15 -8.97
C SER A 174 -1.28 -1.80 -7.74
N GLY A 175 -1.64 -0.74 -7.01
CA GLY A 175 -0.86 -0.24 -5.88
C GLY A 175 0.50 0.33 -6.29
N VAL A 176 0.64 0.77 -7.54
CA VAL A 176 1.88 1.37 -8.06
C VAL A 176 1.70 2.88 -8.05
N ALA A 177 2.60 3.60 -7.36
CA ALA A 177 2.59 5.05 -7.37
C ALA A 177 2.90 5.57 -8.78
N ILE A 178 1.96 6.31 -9.37
CA ILE A 178 2.16 6.97 -10.68
C ILE A 178 3.14 8.16 -10.60
N ALA A 179 3.21 8.80 -9.43
CA ALA A 179 4.17 9.87 -9.18
C ALA A 179 5.60 9.30 -9.22
N GLY A 180 6.48 9.94 -10.00
CA GLY A 180 7.88 9.54 -10.15
C GLY A 180 8.16 8.42 -11.15
N LEU A 181 7.14 7.91 -11.87
CA LEU A 181 7.36 6.94 -12.96
C LEU A 181 7.88 7.57 -14.26
N VAL A 182 7.63 8.86 -14.44
CA VAL A 182 8.05 9.66 -15.58
C VAL A 182 8.56 11.00 -15.04
N ASP A 183 9.78 11.37 -15.44
CA ASP A 183 10.43 12.61 -15.03
C ASP A 183 11.06 13.32 -16.25
N PRO A 184 10.60 14.53 -16.61
CA PRO A 184 9.41 15.20 -16.11
C PRO A 184 8.12 14.53 -16.62
N PRO A 185 7.02 14.54 -15.83
CA PRO A 185 5.73 14.02 -16.30
C PRO A 185 5.11 14.95 -17.35
N GLY A 186 4.56 14.38 -18.43
CA GLY A 186 3.74 15.13 -19.38
C GLY A 186 2.35 15.44 -18.85
N GLU A 187 1.54 16.14 -19.64
CA GLU A 187 0.25 16.66 -19.21
C GLU A 187 -0.73 15.56 -18.77
N LEU A 188 -0.84 14.46 -19.54
CA LEU A 188 -1.75 13.37 -19.19
C LEU A 188 -1.31 12.64 -17.92
N SER A 189 -0.01 12.42 -17.76
CA SER A 189 0.55 11.88 -16.52
C SER A 189 0.27 12.80 -15.32
N GLN A 190 0.39 14.12 -15.46
CA GLN A 190 0.09 15.08 -14.39
C GLN A 190 -1.39 15.05 -14.01
N ARG A 191 -2.31 15.02 -14.99
CA ARG A 191 -3.75 14.87 -14.74
C ARG A 191 -4.07 13.57 -13.98
N ALA A 192 -3.46 12.46 -14.37
CA ALA A 192 -3.63 11.19 -13.68
C ALA A 192 -3.08 11.21 -12.24
N ILE A 193 -1.87 11.79 -12.02
CA ILE A 193 -1.30 11.99 -10.69
C ILE A 193 -2.25 12.81 -9.80
N PHE A 194 -2.80 13.91 -10.32
CA PHE A 194 -3.75 14.74 -9.59
C PHE A 194 -4.99 13.93 -9.18
N ARG A 195 -5.59 13.18 -10.12
CA ARG A 195 -6.76 12.33 -9.83
C ARG A 195 -6.49 11.27 -8.78
N VAL A 196 -5.34 10.59 -8.84
CA VAL A 196 -4.93 9.63 -7.80
C VAL A 196 -4.86 10.31 -6.43
N ARG A 197 -4.24 11.49 -6.34
CA ARG A 197 -4.14 12.24 -5.09
C ARG A 197 -5.52 12.63 -4.55
N SER A 198 -6.40 13.18 -5.38
CA SER A 198 -7.76 13.57 -4.98
C SER A 198 -8.56 12.39 -4.44
N GLN A 199 -8.60 11.26 -5.17
CA GLN A 199 -9.36 10.07 -4.76
C GLN A 199 -8.82 9.43 -3.47
N LEU A 200 -7.51 9.49 -3.24
CA LEU A 200 -6.90 9.00 -2.01
C LEU A 200 -7.23 9.91 -0.82
N LEU A 201 -7.17 11.23 -1.03
CA LEU A 201 -7.51 12.23 -0.02
C LEU A 201 -8.98 12.10 0.38
N GLU A 202 -9.91 12.19 -0.58
CA GLU A 202 -11.35 12.09 -0.35
C GLU A 202 -11.73 10.83 0.44
N GLY A 203 -11.15 9.68 0.09
CA GLY A 203 -11.44 8.43 0.79
C GLY A 203 -10.86 8.34 2.21
N VAL A 204 -9.83 9.11 2.55
CA VAL A 204 -9.33 9.23 3.93
C VAL A 204 -10.19 10.21 4.73
N GLU A 205 -10.57 11.33 4.11
CA GLU A 205 -11.42 12.37 4.70
C GLU A 205 -12.78 11.79 5.10
N GLU A 206 -13.44 11.05 4.20
CA GLU A 206 -14.73 10.42 4.46
C GLU A 206 -14.71 9.49 5.70
N LEU A 207 -13.66 8.67 5.83
CA LEU A 207 -13.49 7.77 6.98
C LEU A 207 -13.18 8.53 8.27
N ALA A 208 -12.37 9.60 8.18
CA ALA A 208 -12.04 10.44 9.31
C ALA A 208 -13.27 11.18 9.83
N GLU A 209 -14.06 11.79 8.94
CA GLU A 209 -15.32 12.47 9.27
C GLU A 209 -16.35 11.52 9.87
N THR A 210 -16.49 10.32 9.29
CA THR A 210 -17.38 9.29 9.83
C THR A 210 -16.99 8.90 11.27
N MET A 211 -15.69 8.76 11.53
CA MET A 211 -15.17 8.47 12.88
C MET A 211 -15.39 9.64 13.84
N GLU A 212 -15.12 10.88 13.39
CA GLU A 212 -15.29 12.09 14.18
C GLU A 212 -16.75 12.30 14.57
N SER A 213 -17.68 12.26 13.60
CA SER A 213 -19.12 12.35 13.84
C SER A 213 -19.58 11.31 14.87
N ARG A 214 -19.18 10.04 14.71
CA ARG A 214 -19.54 8.98 15.66
C ARG A 214 -19.02 9.24 17.07
N THR A 215 -17.79 9.75 17.18
CA THR A 215 -17.13 10.06 18.45
C THR A 215 -17.81 11.24 19.15
N VAL A 216 -18.19 12.27 18.40
CA VAL A 216 -18.94 13.43 18.91
C VAL A 216 -20.33 13.02 19.38
N ASP A 217 -21.04 12.22 18.59
CA ASP A 217 -22.38 11.71 18.90
C ASP A 217 -22.38 10.62 19.99
N LYS A 218 -21.21 10.19 20.47
CA LYS A 218 -21.04 9.09 21.45
C LYS A 218 -21.70 7.78 21.03
N ARG A 219 -21.77 7.54 19.72
CA ARG A 219 -22.37 6.33 19.13
C ARG A 219 -21.38 5.15 19.21
N ALA A 220 -21.37 4.46 20.35
CA ALA A 220 -20.48 3.34 20.61
C ALA A 220 -20.75 2.12 19.72
N LEU A 221 -19.68 1.54 19.19
CA LEU A 221 -19.66 0.20 18.62
C LEU A 221 -19.05 -0.82 19.58
N PRO A 222 -19.31 -2.13 19.40
CA PRO A 222 -18.55 -3.18 20.07
C PRO A 222 -17.04 -3.01 19.85
N ALA A 223 -16.22 -3.34 20.84
CA ALA A 223 -14.77 -3.10 20.83
C ALA A 223 -14.05 -3.64 19.58
N VAL A 224 -14.47 -4.81 19.07
CA VAL A 224 -13.93 -5.39 17.83
C VAL A 224 -14.24 -4.52 16.61
N GLU A 225 -15.44 -3.94 16.54
CA GLU A 225 -15.83 -3.05 15.44
C GLU A 225 -15.15 -1.68 15.56
N GLU A 226 -14.92 -1.17 16.77
CA GLU A 226 -14.11 0.03 16.99
C GLU A 226 -12.68 -0.16 16.47
N TRP A 227 -12.08 -1.32 16.78
CA TRP A 227 -10.77 -1.67 16.26
C TRP A 227 -10.76 -1.79 14.74
N ARG A 228 -11.80 -2.37 14.13
CA ARG A 228 -11.93 -2.46 12.66
C ARG A 228 -12.06 -1.09 12.02
N ALA A 229 -12.87 -0.19 12.57
CA ALA A 229 -13.04 1.17 12.08
C ALA A 229 -11.71 1.94 12.12
N TRP A 230 -10.98 1.86 13.24
CA TRP A 230 -9.63 2.42 13.34
C TRP A 230 -8.67 1.81 12.31
N SER A 231 -8.65 0.49 12.20
CA SER A 231 -7.75 -0.21 11.30
C SER A 231 -8.03 0.13 9.83
N GLU A 232 -9.28 0.38 9.46
CA GLU A 232 -9.63 0.80 8.10
C GLU A 232 -9.12 2.20 7.78
N LEU A 233 -9.40 3.19 8.65
CA LEU A 233 -8.86 4.54 8.49
C LEU A 233 -7.33 4.52 8.37
N ARG A 234 -6.67 3.78 9.26
CA ARG A 234 -5.21 3.63 9.25
C ARG A 234 -4.71 3.01 7.93
N ARG A 235 -5.30 1.90 7.48
CA ARG A 235 -4.91 1.25 6.22
C ARG A 235 -5.09 2.18 5.02
N ARG A 236 -6.20 2.92 4.98
CA ARG A 236 -6.50 3.88 3.91
C ARG A 236 -5.46 5.01 3.88
N TYR A 237 -5.13 5.56 5.05
CA TYR A 237 -4.08 6.57 5.20
C TYR A 237 -2.71 6.05 4.78
N GLU A 238 -2.31 4.86 5.25
CA GLU A 238 -1.02 4.24 4.90
C GLU A 238 -0.92 3.96 3.39
N ARG A 239 -2.00 3.48 2.77
CA ARG A 239 -2.07 3.29 1.31
C ARG A 239 -1.96 4.62 0.57
N ALA A 240 -2.65 5.67 1.04
CA ALA A 240 -2.55 6.99 0.46
C ALA A 240 -1.13 7.55 0.56
N GLY A 241 -0.46 7.39 1.70
CA GLY A 241 0.93 7.78 1.88
C GLY A 241 1.91 6.98 0.99
N ALA A 242 1.66 5.70 0.77
CA ALA A 242 2.48 4.87 -0.11
C ALA A 242 2.37 5.28 -1.59
N LEU A 243 1.19 5.72 -2.03
CA LEU A 243 0.95 6.11 -3.43
C LEU A 243 1.20 7.60 -3.72
N GLY A 244 0.89 8.48 -2.76
CA GLY A 244 1.01 9.93 -2.90
C GLY A 244 2.27 10.54 -2.29
N GLY A 245 3.07 9.74 -1.57
CA GLY A 245 4.32 10.18 -0.94
C GLY A 245 4.12 11.09 0.28
N LEU A 246 5.22 11.69 0.74
CA LEU A 246 5.26 12.48 1.98
C LEU A 246 4.38 13.73 1.94
N ASP A 247 4.26 14.38 0.78
CA ASP A 247 3.45 15.60 0.66
C ASP A 247 1.97 15.31 0.89
N LEU A 248 1.45 14.19 0.38
CA LEU A 248 0.09 13.78 0.65
C LEU A 248 -0.09 13.38 2.12
N ARG A 249 0.90 12.70 2.74
CA ARG A 249 0.85 12.38 4.19
C ARG A 249 0.73 13.63 5.04
N ARG A 250 1.52 14.66 4.75
CA ARG A 250 1.48 15.96 5.42
C ARG A 250 0.14 16.66 5.25
N LEU A 251 -0.44 16.59 4.05
CA LEU A 251 -1.76 17.18 3.77
C LEU A 251 -2.87 16.50 4.59
N MET A 252 -2.88 15.16 4.64
CA MET A 252 -3.92 14.39 5.33
C MET A 252 -3.78 14.38 6.86
N PHE A 253 -2.55 14.47 7.37
CA PHE A 253 -2.25 14.21 8.78
C PHE A 253 -3.06 15.08 9.75
N PRO A 254 -3.22 16.41 9.58
CA PRO A 254 -3.94 17.24 10.54
C PRO A 254 -5.38 16.77 10.82
N GLN A 255 -6.12 16.37 9.79
CA GLN A 255 -7.50 15.89 9.92
C GLN A 255 -7.55 14.51 10.55
N VAL A 256 -6.69 13.59 10.11
CA VAL A 256 -6.61 12.23 10.67
C VAL A 256 -6.18 12.28 12.14
N HIS A 257 -5.19 13.12 12.46
CA HIS A 257 -4.72 13.33 13.82
C HIS A 257 -5.86 13.82 14.72
N ARG A 258 -6.60 14.86 14.31
CA ARG A 258 -7.74 15.36 15.08
C ARG A 258 -8.77 14.27 15.34
N SER A 259 -9.22 13.60 14.29
CA SER A 259 -10.28 12.58 14.37
C SER A 259 -9.85 11.40 15.24
N ALA A 260 -8.66 10.85 14.98
CA ALA A 260 -8.15 9.69 15.71
C ALA A 260 -7.75 10.01 17.15
N CYS A 261 -7.22 11.22 17.43
CA CYS A 261 -6.87 11.64 18.78
C CYS A 261 -8.14 11.81 19.63
N ASN A 262 -9.17 12.48 19.10
CA ASN A 262 -10.47 12.63 19.78
C ASN A 262 -11.10 11.25 20.05
N PHE A 263 -11.06 10.36 19.07
CA PHE A 263 -11.53 8.99 19.20
C PHE A 263 -10.77 8.21 20.29
N ALA A 264 -9.44 8.27 20.31
CA ALA A 264 -8.61 7.60 21.31
C ALA A 264 -8.86 8.16 22.73
N VAL A 265 -9.01 9.47 22.88
CA VAL A 265 -9.36 10.12 24.15
C VAL A 265 -10.73 9.67 24.64
N TRP A 266 -11.73 9.58 23.75
CA TRP A 266 -13.06 9.09 24.09
C TRP A 266 -13.03 7.63 24.57
N LEU A 267 -12.34 6.75 23.83
CA LEU A 267 -12.14 5.35 24.22
C LEU A 267 -11.47 5.23 25.59
N TRP A 268 -10.47 6.06 25.86
CA TRP A 268 -9.73 6.04 27.12
C TRP A 268 -10.57 6.56 28.30
N ASN A 269 -11.13 7.76 28.18
CA ASN A 269 -11.74 8.47 29.29
C ASN A 269 -13.13 7.93 29.62
N GLU A 270 -13.97 7.72 28.61
CA GLU A 270 -15.36 7.34 28.82
C GLU A 270 -15.56 5.83 28.79
N ARG A 271 -14.95 5.14 27.82
CA ARG A 271 -15.16 3.70 27.64
C ARG A 271 -14.19 2.80 28.40
N LYS A 272 -13.09 3.37 28.90
CA LYS A 272 -11.99 2.63 29.56
C LYS A 272 -11.33 1.55 28.69
N GLU A 273 -11.44 1.68 27.37
CA GLU A 273 -10.91 0.75 26.35
C GLU A 273 -9.42 1.04 26.07
N THR A 274 -8.60 0.99 27.12
CA THR A 274 -7.18 1.39 27.04
C THR A 274 -6.35 0.50 26.12
N GLY A 275 -6.79 -0.75 25.89
CA GLY A 275 -6.18 -1.68 24.95
C GLY A 275 -6.25 -1.22 23.49
N ILE A 276 -7.29 -0.44 23.14
CA ILE A 276 -7.45 0.14 21.79
C ILE A 276 -6.83 1.53 21.73
N ALA A 277 -7.05 2.38 22.74
CA ALA A 277 -6.58 3.77 22.72
C ALA A 277 -5.05 3.89 22.68
N LYS A 278 -4.30 3.06 23.43
CA LYS A 278 -2.82 3.12 23.47
C LYS A 278 -2.16 2.89 22.10
N PRO A 279 -2.52 1.84 21.33
CA PRO A 279 -2.05 1.68 19.96
C PRO A 279 -2.27 2.89 19.07
N ILE A 280 -3.42 3.58 19.20
CA ILE A 280 -3.75 4.75 18.39
C ILE A 280 -2.80 5.90 18.72
N PHE A 281 -2.61 6.23 20.00
CA PHE A 281 -1.67 7.28 20.42
C PHE A 281 -0.23 7.00 19.98
N ARG A 282 0.23 5.73 20.05
CA ARG A 282 1.56 5.35 19.54
C ARG A 282 1.69 5.56 18.05
N TRP A 283 0.67 5.16 17.28
CA TRP A 283 0.66 5.38 15.84
C TRP A 283 0.67 6.88 15.51
N LEU A 284 -0.14 7.68 16.21
CA LEU A 284 -0.17 9.13 16.02
C LEU A 284 1.17 9.80 16.31
N LEU A 285 1.89 9.35 17.34
CA LEU A 285 3.24 9.84 17.62
C LEU A 285 4.21 9.50 16.48
N THR A 286 4.25 8.23 16.05
CA THR A 286 5.13 7.81 14.95
C THR A 286 4.82 8.57 13.66
N GLU A 287 3.55 8.82 13.37
CA GLU A 287 3.17 9.56 12.17
C GLU A 287 3.52 11.05 12.30
N ALA A 288 3.29 11.67 13.46
CA ALA A 288 3.69 13.05 13.73
C ALA A 288 5.19 13.26 13.52
N GLU A 289 6.01 12.33 14.01
CA GLU A 289 7.46 12.32 13.80
C GLU A 289 7.82 12.16 12.31
N ALA A 290 7.09 11.31 11.58
CA ALA A 290 7.32 11.11 10.15
C ALA A 290 6.97 12.32 9.29
N VAL A 291 5.90 13.06 9.62
CA VAL A 291 5.48 14.26 8.88
C VAL A 291 6.19 15.54 9.35
N GLY A 292 6.75 15.53 10.56
CA GLY A 292 7.44 16.67 11.18
C GLY A 292 6.51 17.66 11.89
N ASP A 293 5.43 17.18 12.52
CA ASP A 293 4.47 18.03 13.26
C ASP A 293 4.82 18.07 14.76
N GLU A 294 5.65 19.04 15.15
CA GLU A 294 6.15 19.18 16.53
C GLU A 294 5.03 19.33 17.58
N ALA A 295 3.95 20.04 17.24
CA ALA A 295 2.83 20.23 18.17
C ALA A 295 2.10 18.91 18.46
N ALA A 296 1.91 18.08 17.42
CA ALA A 296 1.34 16.75 17.57
C ALA A 296 2.30 15.81 18.31
N ILE A 297 3.60 15.86 18.05
CA ILE A 297 4.62 15.07 18.77
C ILE A 297 4.54 15.32 20.27
N ASP A 298 4.56 16.57 20.70
CA ASP A 298 4.48 16.97 22.10
C ASP A 298 3.19 16.50 22.77
N LEU A 299 2.07 16.65 22.07
CA LEU A 299 0.77 16.19 22.55
C LEU A 299 0.76 14.67 22.78
N GLN A 300 1.25 13.89 21.81
CA GLN A 300 1.19 12.43 21.91
C GLN A 300 2.20 11.86 22.91
N ARG A 301 3.35 12.50 23.11
CA ARG A 301 4.28 12.15 24.20
C ARG A 301 3.61 12.31 25.57
N ARG A 302 2.88 13.41 25.80
CA ARG A 302 2.08 13.60 27.02
C ARG A 302 1.01 12.53 27.18
N ASN A 303 0.25 12.21 26.12
CA ASN A 303 -0.79 11.18 26.16
C ASN A 303 -0.25 9.78 26.48
N LEU A 304 0.98 9.48 26.04
CA LEU A 304 1.65 8.21 26.32
C LEU A 304 2.40 8.19 27.65
N GLY A 305 2.47 9.31 28.37
CA GLY A 305 3.23 9.43 29.61
C GLY A 305 4.75 9.38 29.41
N VAL A 306 5.23 9.62 28.18
CA VAL A 306 6.66 9.73 27.87
C VAL A 306 7.09 11.14 28.26
N LYS A 307 7.84 11.29 29.35
CA LYS A 307 8.46 12.58 29.70
C LYS A 307 9.49 12.91 28.61
N GLY A 308 9.38 14.10 28.02
CA GLY A 308 10.37 14.61 27.07
C GLY A 308 11.76 14.58 27.70
N GLY A 309 12.70 13.96 27.01
CA GLY A 309 14.12 13.96 27.36
C GLY A 309 14.82 15.17 26.77
#